data_AF-A0A7J2NS41-F1
#
_entry.id   AF-A0A7J2NS41-F1
#
_cell.length_a   1.000
_cell.length_b   1.000
_cell.length_c   1.000
_cell.angle_alpha   90.00
_cell.angle_beta   90.00
_cell.angle_gamma   90.00
#
_symmetry.space_group_name_H-M   'P 1'
#
loop_
_entity.id
_entity.type
_entity.pdbx_description
1 polymer ?
#
loop_
_entity_poly.entity_id
_entity_poly.type
_entity_poly.pdbx_seq_one_letter_code
_entity_poly.pdbx_strand_id
1 'polypeptide(L)'
;MNTALIWILGATLINSLVALVGAFMLLLSKKKVKNLIFGLVAFSSGTLLSGAFFHMIAESLEFFEADLLFGIVIFGFVLFYFIERVLKWHHCHQGKCDTHTFT
;
A
#
# COMPACT_ATOMS: atom_id res chain seq x y z
N MET A 1 12.33 -1.30 -29.76
CA MET A 1 11.57 -1.39 -28.48
C MET A 1 12.28 -0.48 -27.49
N ASN A 2 11.59 0.47 -26.87
CA ASN A 2 12.24 1.45 -25.98
C ASN A 2 12.90 0.70 -24.80
N THR A 3 14.17 0.98 -24.51
CA THR A 3 14.92 0.29 -23.43
C THR A 3 14.19 0.42 -22.10
N ALA A 4 13.61 1.59 -21.82
CA ALA A 4 12.77 1.82 -20.64
C ALA A 4 11.57 0.88 -20.56
N LEU A 5 10.90 0.59 -21.68
CA LEU A 5 9.75 -0.31 -21.70
C LEU A 5 10.17 -1.75 -21.36
N ILE A 6 11.32 -2.19 -21.86
CA ILE A 6 11.86 -3.52 -21.53
C ILE A 6 12.14 -3.63 -20.03
N TRP A 7 12.73 -2.58 -19.42
CA TRP A 7 12.97 -2.53 -17.98
C TRP A 7 11.68 -2.58 -17.16
N ILE A 8 10.65 -1.81 -17.55
CA ILE A 8 9.35 -1.81 -16.87
C ILE A 8 8.71 -3.21 -16.94
N LEU A 9 8.67 -3.82 -18.14
CA LEU A 9 8.10 -5.15 -18.32
C LEU A 9 8.89 -6.22 -17.56
N GLY A 10 10.22 -6.16 -17.59
CA GLY A 10 11.07 -7.08 -16.82
C GLY A 10 10.87 -6.94 -15.31
N ALA A 11 10.85 -5.71 -14.80
CA ALA A 11 10.66 -5.44 -13.37
C ALA A 11 9.27 -5.88 -12.89
N THR A 12 8.21 -5.61 -13.66
CA THR A 12 6.84 -6.03 -13.31
C THR A 12 6.67 -7.56 -13.34
N LEU A 13 7.32 -8.26 -14.27
CA LEU A 13 7.35 -9.72 -14.30
C LEU A 13 8.04 -10.28 -13.05
N ILE A 14 9.22 -9.75 -12.71
CA ILE A 14 9.97 -10.16 -11.51
C ILE A 14 9.14 -9.90 -10.25
N ASN A 15 8.54 -8.72 -10.13
CA ASN A 15 7.68 -8.38 -9.00
C ASN A 15 6.49 -9.35 -8.86
N SER A 16 5.88 -9.76 -9.98
CA SER A 16 4.81 -10.76 -9.97
C SER A 16 5.28 -12.13 -9.48
N LEU A 17 6.49 -12.56 -9.88
CA LEU A 17 7.10 -13.79 -9.39
C LEU A 17 7.41 -13.73 -7.89
N VAL A 18 7.86 -12.58 -7.39
CA VAL A 18 8.07 -12.35 -5.94
C VAL A 18 6.75 -12.40 -5.18
N ALA A 19 5.68 -11.82 -5.72
CA ALA A 19 4.36 -11.87 -5.09
C ALA A 19 3.83 -13.31 -4.93
N LEU A 20 4.17 -14.22 -5.85
CA LEU A 20 3.82 -15.64 -5.73
C LEU A 20 4.45 -16.34 -4.52
N VAL A 21 5.54 -15.81 -3.96
CA VAL A 21 6.14 -16.35 -2.71
C VAL A 21 5.13 -16.29 -1.56
N GLY A 22 4.18 -15.35 -1.57
CA GLY A 22 3.08 -15.31 -0.60
C GLY A 22 2.23 -16.60 -0.57
N ALA A 23 2.19 -17.36 -1.67
CA ALA A 23 1.45 -18.62 -1.73
C ALA A 23 1.98 -19.68 -0.74
N PHE A 24 3.27 -19.64 -0.38
CA PHE A 24 3.83 -20.53 0.64
C PHE A 24 3.19 -20.34 2.02
N MET A 25 2.53 -19.20 2.30
CA MET A 25 1.77 -19.01 3.53
C MET A 25 0.61 -20.00 3.67
N LEU A 26 0.06 -20.52 2.57
CA LEU A 26 -1.02 -21.52 2.60
C LEU A 26 -0.58 -22.86 3.23
N LEU A 27 0.73 -23.13 3.24
CA LEU A 27 1.30 -24.34 3.86
C LEU A 27 1.50 -24.18 5.38
N LEU A 28 1.38 -22.96 5.93
CA LEU A 28 1.61 -22.68 7.34
C LEU A 28 0.32 -22.79 8.16
N SER A 29 0.44 -23.05 9.46
CA SER A 29 -0.72 -23.09 10.36
C SER A 29 -1.31 -21.69 10.58
N LYS A 30 -2.64 -21.61 10.75
CA LYS A 30 -3.38 -20.34 10.94
C LYS A 30 -2.77 -19.41 12.00
N LYS A 31 -2.26 -19.98 13.10
CA LYS A 31 -1.60 -19.21 14.17
C LYS A 31 -0.30 -18.54 13.71
N LYS A 32 0.54 -19.24 12.93
CA LYS A 32 1.80 -18.70 12.40
C LYS A 32 1.53 -17.62 11.36
N VAL A 33 0.59 -17.86 10.44
CA VAL A 33 0.18 -16.90 9.41
C VAL A 33 -0.32 -15.60 10.04
N LYS A 34 -1.20 -15.66 11.05
CA LYS A 34 -1.72 -14.47 11.73
C LYS A 34 -0.61 -13.58 12.29
N ASN A 35 0.37 -14.17 12.98
CA ASN A 35 1.47 -13.40 13.58
C ASN A 35 2.40 -12.82 12.51
N LEU A 36 2.68 -13.59 11.46
CA LEU A 36 3.56 -13.16 10.37
C LEU A 36 2.94 -12.03 9.54
N ILE A 37 1.65 -12.14 9.20
CA ILE A 37 0.93 -11.10 8.45
C ILE A 37 0.99 -9.76 9.19
N PHE A 38 0.83 -9.74 10.52
CA PHE A 38 0.91 -8.50 11.27
C PHE A 38 2.26 -7.80 11.10
N GLY A 39 3.36 -8.55 11.19
CA GLY A 39 4.71 -8.03 10.96
C GLY A 39 4.95 -7.59 9.53
N LEU A 40 4.50 -8.37 8.54
CA LEU A 40 4.68 -8.06 7.12
C LEU A 40 3.85 -6.87 6.65
N VAL A 41 2.63 -6.70 7.18
CA VAL A 41 1.78 -5.53 6.90
C VAL A 41 2.42 -4.27 7.50
N ALA A 42 2.94 -4.35 8.73
CA ALA A 42 3.67 -3.24 9.34
C ALA A 42 4.93 -2.88 8.52
N PHE A 43 5.71 -3.88 8.11
CA PHE A 43 6.88 -3.70 7.25
C PHE A 43 6.51 -3.06 5.91
N SER A 44 5.50 -3.59 5.21
CA SER A 44 5.04 -3.06 3.93
C SER A 44 4.50 -1.64 4.04
N SER A 45 3.77 -1.34 5.11
CA SER A 45 3.26 0.03 5.33
C SER A 45 4.41 1.00 5.57
N GLY A 46 5.43 0.58 6.32
CA GLY A 46 6.65 1.36 6.55
C GLY A 46 7.47 1.60 5.28
N THR A 47 7.67 0.59 4.43
CA THR A 47 8.44 0.75 3.18
C THR A 47 7.71 1.65 2.18
N LEU A 48 6.39 1.51 2.04
CA LEU A 48 5.58 2.38 1.18
C LEU A 48 5.60 3.83 1.67
N LEU A 49 5.45 4.04 2.97
CA LEU A 49 5.48 5.38 3.56
C LEU A 49 6.87 6.04 3.40
N SER A 50 7.94 5.26 3.61
CA SER A 50 9.32 5.70 3.37
C SER A 50 9.56 6.08 1.91
N GLY A 51 9.13 5.24 0.95
CA GLY A 51 9.24 5.55 -0.48
C GLY A 51 8.46 6.81 -0.88
N ALA A 52 7.27 7.00 -0.31
CA ALA A 52 6.48 8.20 -0.57
C ALA A 52 7.20 9.47 -0.07
N PHE A 53 7.67 9.51 1.18
CA PHE A 53 8.28 10.70 1.76
C PHE A 53 9.70 10.97 1.26
N PHE A 54 10.58 9.98 1.34
CA PHE A 54 12.01 10.17 1.10
C PHE A 54 12.40 10.08 -0.38
N HIS A 55 11.56 9.47 -1.22
CA HIS A 55 11.84 9.34 -2.64
C HIS A 55 10.89 10.20 -3.47
N MET A 56 9.58 9.91 -3.46
CA MET A 56 8.64 10.59 -4.36
C MET A 56 8.44 12.07 -4.04
N ILE A 57 8.13 12.40 -2.78
CA ILE A 57 7.90 13.79 -2.34
C ILE A 57 9.20 14.59 -2.43
N ALA A 58 10.31 14.04 -1.94
CA ALA A 58 11.62 14.68 -2.00
C ALA A 58 12.03 15.05 -3.45
N GLU A 59 11.93 14.10 -4.39
CA GLU A 59 12.25 14.32 -5.81
C GLU A 59 11.31 15.35 -6.45
N SER A 60 10.01 15.31 -6.11
CA SER A 60 9.02 16.21 -6.72
C SER A 60 9.22 17.69 -6.36
N LEU A 61 9.94 18.00 -5.27
CA LEU A 61 10.30 19.37 -4.90
C LEU A 61 11.24 20.04 -5.91
N GLU A 62 11.93 19.27 -6.76
CA GLU A 62 12.74 19.82 -7.84
C GLU A 62 11.89 20.37 -9.00
N PHE A 63 10.64 19.93 -9.12
CA PHE A 63 9.76 20.24 -10.24
C PHE A 63 8.57 21.14 -9.87
N PHE A 64 8.19 21.19 -8.59
CA PHE A 64 7.01 21.92 -8.12
C PHE A 64 7.32 22.76 -6.89
N GLU A 65 6.66 23.92 -6.81
CA GLU A 65 6.63 24.74 -5.59
C GLU A 65 6.02 23.95 -4.43
N ALA A 66 6.58 24.13 -3.22
CA ALA A 66 6.20 23.38 -2.03
C ALA A 66 4.70 23.50 -1.71
N ASP A 67 4.12 24.69 -1.84
CA ASP A 67 2.69 24.94 -1.56
C ASP A 67 1.78 24.09 -2.46
N LEU A 68 2.09 24.02 -3.76
CA LEU A 68 1.32 23.22 -4.72
C LEU A 68 1.50 21.72 -4.44
N LEU A 69 2.74 21.29 -4.20
CA LEU A 69 3.06 19.89 -3.92
C LEU A 69 2.33 19.37 -2.69
N PHE A 70 2.45 20.07 -1.56
CA PHE A 70 1.77 19.67 -0.32
C PHE A 70 0.25 19.78 -0.46
N GLY A 71 -0.25 20.73 -1.24
CA GLY A 71 -1.66 20.79 -1.63
C GLY A 71 -2.15 19.52 -2.35
N ILE A 72 -1.37 19.01 -3.32
CA ILE A 72 -1.66 17.76 -4.03
C ILE A 72 -1.61 16.55 -3.08
N VAL A 73 -0.63 16.49 -2.18
CA VAL A 73 -0.51 15.40 -1.18
C VAL A 73 -1.74 15.37 -0.27
N ILE A 74 -2.14 16.53 0.28
CA ILE A 74 -3.34 16.63 1.13
C ILE A 74 -4.60 16.24 0.34
N PHE A 75 -4.72 16.71 -0.90
CA PHE A 75 -5.83 16.32 -1.77
C PHE A 75 -5.89 14.80 -1.96
N GLY A 76 -4.74 14.14 -2.15
CA GLY A 76 -4.63 12.69 -2.20
C GLY A 76 -5.19 12.01 -0.92
N PHE A 77 -4.77 12.46 0.26
CA PHE A 77 -5.30 11.94 1.53
C PHE A 77 -6.81 12.14 1.67
N VAL A 78 -7.33 13.32 1.31
CA VAL A 78 -8.77 13.62 1.35
C VAL A 78 -9.54 12.72 0.37
N LEU A 79 -9.03 12.55 -0.86
CA LEU A 79 -9.63 11.65 -1.86
C LEU A 79 -9.69 10.20 -1.36
N PHE A 80 -8.59 9.68 -0.82
CA PHE A 80 -8.57 8.32 -0.26
C PHE A 80 -9.49 8.16 0.95
N TYR A 81 -9.62 9.19 1.79
CA TYR A 81 -10.60 9.20 2.86
C TYR A 81 -12.04 9.09 2.33
N PHE A 82 -12.39 9.82 1.28
CA PHE A 82 -13.71 9.69 0.65
C PHE A 82 -13.92 8.30 0.05
N ILE A 83 -12.91 7.74 -0.63
CA ILE A 83 -12.97 6.38 -1.18
C ILE A 83 -13.22 5.36 -0.06
N GLU A 84 -12.51 5.46 1.07
CA GLU A 84 -12.70 4.58 2.23
C GLU A 84 -14.14 4.64 2.75
N ARG A 85 -14.71 5.84 2.87
CA ARG A 85 -16.09 6.06 3.32
C ARG A 85 -17.13 5.50 2.37
N VAL A 86 -16.93 5.67 1.05
CA VAL A 86 -17.84 5.17 0.03
C VAL A 86 -17.80 3.64 -0.04
N LEU A 87 -16.62 3.05 0.04
CA LEU A 87 -16.44 1.59 0.01
C LEU A 87 -16.81 0.90 1.32
N LYS A 88 -17.09 1.67 2.40
CA LYS A 88 -17.31 1.16 3.76
C LYS A 88 -16.25 0.15 4.18
N TRP A 89 -14.99 0.37 3.79
CA TRP A 89 -13.87 -0.54 4.05
C TRP A 89 -13.45 -0.44 5.52
N HIS A 90 -14.32 -0.90 6.42
CA HIS A 90 -14.07 -0.93 7.85
C HIS A 90 -13.28 -2.19 8.20
N HIS A 91 -12.02 -2.03 8.58
CA HIS A 91 -11.18 -3.13 9.05
C HIS A 91 -11.63 -3.61 10.43
N CYS A 92 -12.66 -4.45 10.49
CA CYS A 92 -12.96 -5.15 11.72
C CYS A 92 -12.15 -6.45 11.83
N HIS A 93 -11.34 -6.54 12.88
CA HIS A 93 -10.58 -7.75 13.20
C HIS A 93 -11.45 -8.87 13.79
N GLN A 94 -12.67 -8.54 14.24
CA GLN A 94 -13.63 -9.50 14.76
C GLN A 94 -14.87 -9.47 13.86
N GLY A 95 -15.25 -10.63 13.28
CA GLY A 95 -16.31 -10.68 12.26
C GLY A 95 -17.66 -10.07 12.70
N LYS A 96 -17.96 -10.06 14.01
CA LYS A 96 -19.04 -9.26 14.60
C LYS A 96 -18.44 -8.15 15.45
N CYS A 97 -18.82 -6.92 15.16
CA CYS A 97 -18.39 -5.75 15.90
C CYS A 97 -19.59 -4.95 16.37
N ASP A 98 -19.80 -4.90 17.68
CA ASP A 98 -20.95 -4.21 18.27
C ASP A 98 -20.93 -2.68 18.02
N THR A 99 -19.77 -2.12 17.67
CA THR A 99 -19.60 -0.70 17.34
C THR A 99 -19.92 -0.35 15.88
N HIS A 100 -20.09 -1.35 15.00
CA HIS A 100 -20.44 -1.15 13.59
C HIS A 100 -21.73 -1.91 13.27
N THR A 101 -22.85 -1.37 13.75
CA THR A 101 -24.20 -1.94 13.57
C THR A 101 -24.67 -1.88 12.11
N PHE A 102 -24.06 -1.03 11.27
CA PHE A 102 -24.41 -0.82 9.87
C PHE A 102 -23.18 -0.97 8.96
N THR A 103 -22.67 -2.18 8.82
CA THR A 103 -21.91 -2.59 7.62
C THR A 103 -22.86 -3.28 6.67
#